data_AF-A0A3D5P2E1-F1
#
_entry.id   AF-A0A3D5P2E1-F1
#
_cell.length_a   1.000
_cell.length_b   1.000
_cell.length_c   1.000
_cell.angle_alpha   90.00
_cell.angle_beta   90.00
_cell.angle_gamma   90.00
#
_symmetry.space_group_name_H-M   'P 1'
#
loop_
_entity.id
_entity.type
_entity.pdbx_description
1 polymer ?
#
loop_
_entity_poly.entity_id
_entity_poly.type
_entity_poly.pdbx_seq_one_letter_code
_entity_poly.pdbx_strand_id
1 'polypeptide(L)'
;MPIEGSVMDVTRSRKSIIINALGHVVGSAGYLVLISACFTAGASAQLARLSTPISRSDVVYSSGNPLLSYEILQEYLEGDSASYDALWRSARAAIQVGMERQGSREQNQWLDPAIRLSALAITLRPDGIEGLYWRGFAAGRRAMNASASYAVAL
;
A
#
# COMPACT_ATOMS: atom_id res chain seq x y z
N MET A 1 -56.23 -43.10 63.82
CA MET A 1 -56.05 -42.04 64.84
C MET A 1 -55.36 -40.85 64.18
N PRO A 2 -55.72 -39.61 64.56
CA PRO A 2 -55.59 -38.34 63.81
C PRO A 2 -54.19 -37.71 63.99
N ILE A 3 -53.76 -36.60 63.35
CA ILE A 3 -54.20 -35.19 63.54
C ILE A 3 -53.75 -34.25 62.39
N GLU A 4 -54.63 -33.28 62.13
CA GLU A 4 -54.53 -32.00 61.39
C GLU A 4 -53.25 -31.19 61.72
N GLY A 5 -52.75 -30.20 60.96
CA GLY A 5 -53.25 -29.45 59.81
C GLY A 5 -52.43 -28.16 59.60
N SER A 6 -52.96 -27.28 58.75
CA SER A 6 -52.67 -25.83 58.61
C SER A 6 -51.68 -25.37 57.52
N VAL A 7 -52.27 -24.53 56.66
CA VAL A 7 -51.79 -23.81 55.47
C VAL A 7 -51.39 -22.39 55.87
N MET A 8 -50.37 -21.78 55.22
CA MET A 8 -50.18 -20.34 54.90
C MET A 8 -48.66 -20.05 54.75
N ASP A 9 -48.13 -19.16 53.92
CA ASP A 9 -48.68 -18.21 52.96
C ASP A 9 -47.58 -17.81 51.95
N VAL A 10 -48.02 -17.30 50.81
CA VAL A 10 -47.29 -16.78 49.66
C VAL A 10 -46.92 -15.30 49.89
N THR A 11 -45.75 -14.83 49.43
CA THR A 11 -45.53 -13.58 48.63
C THR A 11 -44.14 -12.92 48.82
N ARG A 12 -43.39 -12.88 47.70
CA ARG A 12 -42.74 -11.71 47.04
C ARG A 12 -42.62 -10.40 47.86
N SER A 13 -41.41 -9.79 47.92
CA SER A 13 -41.10 -8.45 47.32
C SER A 13 -39.83 -7.75 47.89
N ARG A 14 -38.85 -7.51 46.99
CA ARG A 14 -38.02 -6.31 46.69
C ARG A 14 -37.28 -5.46 47.76
N LYS A 15 -36.09 -4.99 47.31
CA LYS A 15 -35.26 -3.80 47.67
C LYS A 15 -34.34 -3.98 48.89
N SER A 16 -33.13 -3.43 49.00
CA SER A 16 -32.22 -2.65 48.14
C SER A 16 -30.97 -2.33 48.97
N ILE A 17 -29.78 -2.47 48.37
CA ILE A 17 -28.53 -1.69 48.55
C ILE A 17 -28.06 -1.34 49.97
N ILE A 18 -26.89 -1.88 50.38
CA ILE A 18 -25.81 -1.08 50.98
C ILE A 18 -24.47 -1.51 50.38
N ILE A 19 -23.81 -0.53 49.78
CA ILE A 19 -22.45 -0.51 49.25
C ILE A 19 -21.47 -0.61 50.43
N ASN A 20 -20.44 -1.45 50.32
CA ASN A 20 -19.16 -1.14 50.96
C ASN A 20 -18.03 -1.44 49.99
N ALA A 21 -17.31 -0.36 49.67
CA ALA A 21 -16.16 -0.31 48.80
C ALA A 21 -14.87 -0.68 49.55
N LEU A 22 -13.80 -0.77 48.75
CA LEU A 22 -12.37 -0.93 49.08
C LEU A 22 -11.85 -2.37 49.18
N GLY A 23 -11.11 -2.77 48.14
CA GLY A 23 -10.31 -3.98 48.13
C GLY A 23 -9.63 -4.28 46.80
N HIS A 24 -8.81 -3.35 46.31
CA HIS A 24 -7.69 -3.58 45.38
C HIS A 24 -7.98 -4.04 43.93
N VAL A 25 -8.39 -3.04 43.15
CA VAL A 25 -8.08 -2.88 41.71
C VAL A 25 -6.56 -2.68 41.55
N VAL A 26 -5.78 -3.75 41.41
CA VAL A 26 -4.32 -3.64 41.06
C VAL A 26 -3.88 -4.64 39.96
N GLY A 27 -4.79 -5.43 39.38
CA GLY A 27 -4.42 -6.44 38.37
C GLY A 27 -4.59 -6.03 36.90
N SER A 28 -5.43 -5.03 36.60
CA SER A 28 -6.05 -4.93 35.26
C SER A 28 -5.69 -3.68 34.46
N ALA A 29 -4.86 -2.78 35.02
CA ALA A 29 -4.48 -1.53 34.35
C ALA A 29 -3.27 -1.68 33.41
N GLY A 30 -2.38 -2.65 33.64
CA GLY A 30 -1.17 -2.84 32.83
C GLY A 30 -1.44 -3.36 31.41
N TYR A 31 -2.46 -4.21 31.25
CA TYR A 31 -2.77 -4.84 29.95
C TYR A 31 -3.47 -3.89 28.97
N LEU A 32 -4.29 -2.97 29.48
CA LEU A 32 -5.03 -1.99 28.66
C LEU A 32 -4.11 -0.88 28.10
N VAL A 33 -3.03 -0.55 28.82
CA VAL A 33 -2.07 0.48 28.38
C VAL A 33 -1.16 -0.04 27.26
N LEU A 34 -0.74 -1.30 27.30
CA LEU A 34 0.13 -1.90 26.27
C LEU A 34 -0.58 -2.08 24.92
N ILE A 35 -1.87 -2.43 24.92
CA ILE A 35 -2.64 -2.57 23.68
C ILE A 35 -2.87 -1.20 23.04
N SER A 36 -3.20 -0.17 23.83
CA SER A 36 -3.47 1.18 23.30
C SER A 36 -2.22 1.86 22.69
N ALA A 37 -1.03 1.63 23.26
CA ALA A 37 0.23 2.15 22.71
C ALA A 37 0.65 1.48 21.38
N CYS A 38 0.36 0.18 21.20
CA CYS A 38 0.65 -0.51 19.94
C CYS A 38 -0.22 -0.02 18.77
N PHE A 39 -1.48 0.34 19.03
CA PHE A 39 -2.39 0.83 17.99
C PHE A 39 -2.05 2.26 17.51
N THR A 40 -1.64 3.16 18.41
CA THR A 40 -1.31 4.55 18.03
C THR A 40 0.02 4.68 17.30
N ALA A 41 1.03 3.88 17.68
CA ALA A 41 2.30 3.79 16.97
C ALA A 41 2.14 3.13 15.58
N GLY A 42 1.33 2.07 15.49
CA GLY A 42 1.02 1.41 14.22
C GLY A 42 0.29 2.31 13.22
N ALA A 43 -0.75 3.03 13.66
CA ALA A 43 -1.51 3.94 12.81
C ALA A 43 -0.65 5.12 12.30
N SER A 44 0.21 5.68 13.15
CA SER A 44 1.09 6.80 12.79
C SER A 44 2.18 6.38 11.79
N ALA A 45 2.78 5.19 11.98
CA ALA A 45 3.75 4.63 11.04
C ALA A 45 3.12 4.27 9.68
N GLN A 46 1.86 3.82 9.68
CA GLN A 46 1.12 3.51 8.46
C GLN A 46 0.72 4.78 7.69
N LEU A 47 0.30 5.84 8.39
CA LEU A 47 0.11 7.18 7.79
C LEU A 47 1.42 7.75 7.23
N ALA A 48 2.53 7.59 7.95
CA ALA A 48 3.84 8.05 7.51
C ALA A 48 4.41 7.24 6.32
N ARG A 49 4.06 5.97 6.17
CA ARG A 49 4.39 5.20 4.95
C ARG A 49 3.60 5.71 3.75
N LEU A 50 2.30 5.96 3.93
CA LEU A 50 1.44 6.54 2.89
C LEU A 50 1.83 7.98 2.51
N SER A 51 2.63 8.68 3.32
CA SER A 51 3.11 10.03 3.00
C SER A 51 4.34 10.05 2.09
N THR A 52 5.03 8.92 1.88
CA THR A 52 6.21 8.89 1.02
C THR A 52 5.85 9.08 -0.47
N PRO A 53 6.71 9.73 -1.27
CA PRO A 53 6.48 9.85 -2.71
C PRO A 53 6.28 8.50 -3.40
N ILE A 54 7.04 7.47 -3.00
CA ILE A 54 6.91 6.11 -3.54
C ILE A 54 5.52 5.54 -3.24
N SER A 55 5.06 5.55 -1.99
CA SER A 55 3.73 5.02 -1.66
C SER A 55 2.60 5.82 -2.32
N ARG A 56 2.73 7.14 -2.41
CA ARG A 56 1.77 7.99 -3.14
C ARG A 56 1.71 7.61 -4.62
N SER A 57 2.86 7.39 -5.25
CA SER A 57 2.94 6.96 -6.65
C SER A 57 2.31 5.59 -6.88
N ASP A 58 2.45 4.64 -5.93
CA ASP A 58 1.87 3.30 -6.04
C ASP A 58 0.34 3.34 -5.93
N VAL A 59 -0.21 4.17 -5.03
CA VAL A 59 -1.67 4.39 -4.92
C VAL A 59 -2.23 4.95 -6.22
N VAL A 60 -1.59 5.99 -6.75
CA VAL A 60 -2.02 6.66 -7.99
C VAL A 60 -1.90 5.74 -9.20
N TYR A 61 -0.83 4.94 -9.29
CA TYR A 61 -0.69 3.91 -10.33
C TYR A 61 -1.83 2.88 -10.24
N SER A 62 -2.11 2.40 -9.03
CA SER A 62 -3.14 1.40 -8.77
C SER A 62 -4.55 1.92 -9.05
N SER A 63 -4.77 3.24 -8.94
CA SER A 63 -6.02 3.89 -9.34
C SER A 63 -6.13 4.16 -10.86
N GLY A 64 -5.20 3.66 -11.67
CA GLY A 64 -5.25 3.81 -13.13
C GLY A 64 -4.73 5.16 -13.64
N ASN A 65 -3.89 5.86 -12.87
CA ASN A 65 -3.26 7.11 -13.32
C ASN A 65 -1.74 6.95 -13.40
N PRO A 66 -1.22 6.25 -14.43
CA PRO A 66 0.22 6.00 -14.56
C PRO A 66 1.02 7.29 -14.83
N LEU A 67 0.43 8.30 -15.45
CA LEU A 67 1.11 9.57 -15.72
C LEU A 67 1.43 10.32 -14.43
N LEU A 68 0.45 10.50 -13.55
CA LEU A 68 0.68 11.16 -12.27
C LEU A 68 1.63 10.33 -11.38
N SER A 69 1.55 8.99 -11.43
CA SER A 69 2.52 8.12 -10.76
C SER A 69 3.95 8.38 -11.24
N TYR A 70 4.14 8.50 -12.56
CA TYR A 70 5.42 8.83 -13.16
C TYR A 70 5.93 10.19 -12.69
N GLU A 71 5.10 11.24 -12.76
CA GLU A 71 5.44 12.62 -12.37
C GLU A 71 5.91 12.71 -10.91
N ILE A 72 5.16 12.11 -9.97
CA ILE A 72 5.54 12.06 -8.55
C ILE A 72 6.93 11.44 -8.36
N LEU A 73 7.23 10.37 -9.10
CA LEU A 73 8.51 9.68 -8.98
C LEU A 73 9.65 10.43 -9.66
N GLN A 74 9.39 11.14 -10.76
CA GLN A 74 10.41 11.99 -11.39
C GLN A 74 10.79 13.15 -10.46
N GLU A 75 9.81 13.84 -9.86
CA GLU A 75 10.08 14.88 -8.86
C GLU A 75 10.91 14.34 -7.69
N TYR A 76 10.59 13.13 -7.21
CA TYR A 76 11.35 12.47 -6.16
C TYR A 76 12.80 12.15 -6.57
N LEU A 77 13.02 11.71 -7.81
CA LEU A 77 14.35 11.39 -8.35
C LEU A 77 15.19 12.64 -8.66
N GLU A 78 14.56 13.75 -9.04
CA GLU A 78 15.22 15.05 -9.28
C GLU A 78 15.81 15.65 -7.99
N GLY A 79 15.24 15.34 -6.82
CA GLY A 79 15.76 15.72 -5.51
C GLY A 79 17.02 14.96 -5.06
N ASP A 80 17.85 14.52 -6.00
CA ASP A 80 19.12 13.79 -5.81
C ASP A 80 18.99 12.46 -5.01
N SER A 81 17.82 11.84 -5.08
CA SER A 81 17.53 10.57 -4.40
C SER A 81 17.70 9.39 -5.34
N ALA A 82 18.91 8.81 -5.41
CA ALA A 82 19.12 7.55 -6.11
C ALA A 82 18.35 6.42 -5.41
N SER A 83 17.19 6.03 -5.96
CA SER A 83 16.32 5.00 -5.39
C SER A 83 16.01 3.93 -6.42
N TYR A 84 16.49 2.71 -6.16
CA TYR A 84 16.14 1.53 -6.95
C TYR A 84 14.62 1.40 -7.13
N ASP A 85 13.88 1.57 -6.03
CA ASP A 85 12.43 1.43 -5.99
C ASP A 85 11.69 2.48 -6.78
N ALA A 86 12.18 3.73 -6.78
CA ALA A 86 11.60 4.78 -7.60
C ALA A 86 11.91 4.56 -9.09
N LEU A 87 13.14 4.16 -9.44
CA LEU A 87 13.56 3.99 -10.83
C LEU A 87 12.75 2.92 -11.56
N TRP A 88 12.60 1.71 -10.98
CA TRP A 88 11.83 0.67 -11.66
C TRP A 88 10.34 0.99 -11.71
N ARG A 89 9.79 1.66 -10.67
CA ARG A 89 8.38 2.11 -10.68
C ARG A 89 8.14 3.22 -11.71
N SER A 90 9.08 4.15 -11.89
CA SER A 90 9.01 5.14 -12.96
C SER A 90 9.06 4.48 -14.32
N ALA A 91 9.93 3.47 -14.51
CA ALA A 91 9.96 2.71 -15.77
C ALA A 91 8.61 2.03 -16.05
N ARG A 92 8.04 1.34 -15.06
CA ARG A 92 6.70 0.72 -15.15
C ARG A 92 5.63 1.74 -15.52
N ALA A 93 5.58 2.87 -14.83
CA ALA A 93 4.61 3.93 -15.08
C ALA A 93 4.75 4.52 -16.50
N ALA A 94 5.97 4.84 -16.93
CA ALA A 94 6.25 5.32 -18.28
C ALA A 94 5.80 4.33 -19.36
N ILE A 95 6.08 3.03 -19.19
CA ILE A 95 5.62 1.99 -20.12
C ILE A 95 4.10 2.02 -20.26
N GLN A 96 3.37 2.08 -19.14
CA GLN A 96 1.91 2.10 -19.15
C GLN A 96 1.37 3.35 -19.86
N VAL A 97 1.92 4.54 -19.57
CA VAL A 97 1.58 5.78 -20.30
C VAL A 97 1.84 5.63 -21.79
N GLY A 98 2.98 5.03 -22.15
CA GLY A 98 3.33 4.72 -23.53
C GLY A 98 2.27 3.84 -24.19
N MET A 99 1.89 2.73 -23.55
CA MET A 99 0.90 1.78 -24.08
C MET A 99 -0.49 2.39 -24.34
N GLU A 100 -0.84 3.47 -23.63
CA GLU A 100 -2.08 4.22 -23.84
C GLU A 100 -2.02 5.18 -25.05
N ARG A 101 -0.83 5.43 -25.61
CA ARG A 101 -0.66 6.27 -26.80
C ARG A 101 -0.90 5.49 -28.09
N GLN A 102 -1.51 6.18 -29.05
CA GLN A 102 -1.68 5.67 -30.41
C GLN A 102 -0.44 6.01 -31.24
N GLY A 103 0.04 5.03 -32.01
CA GLY A 103 1.17 5.23 -32.90
C GLY A 103 2.52 4.93 -32.25
N SER A 104 3.40 4.29 -33.03
CA SER A 104 4.71 3.88 -32.54
C SER A 104 5.59 5.05 -32.13
N ARG A 105 5.45 6.23 -32.75
CA ARG A 105 6.23 7.43 -32.40
C ARG A 105 5.91 7.91 -30.99
N GLU A 106 4.63 8.08 -30.70
CA GLU A 106 4.09 8.56 -29.43
C GLU A 106 4.38 7.55 -28.32
N GLN A 107 4.26 6.24 -28.60
CA GLN A 107 4.67 5.19 -27.67
C GLN A 107 6.16 5.25 -27.34
N ASN A 108 7.02 5.44 -28.37
CA ASN A 108 8.47 5.44 -28.18
C ASN A 108 8.98 6.61 -27.34
N GLN A 109 8.27 7.76 -27.33
CA GLN A 109 8.59 8.87 -26.44
C GLN A 109 8.56 8.48 -24.95
N TRP A 110 7.81 7.44 -24.59
CA TRP A 110 7.70 6.90 -23.23
C TRP A 110 8.53 5.63 -23.00
N LEU A 111 8.65 4.78 -24.03
CA LEU A 111 9.47 3.56 -23.93
C LEU A 111 10.96 3.86 -23.83
N ASP A 112 11.47 4.89 -24.52
CA ASP A 112 12.89 5.25 -24.47
C ASP A 112 13.32 5.70 -23.06
N PRO A 113 12.60 6.60 -22.35
CA PRO A 113 12.82 6.86 -20.93
C PRO A 113 12.73 5.62 -20.04
N ALA A 114 11.74 4.74 -20.25
CA ALA A 114 11.59 3.53 -19.44
C ALA A 114 12.80 2.59 -19.53
N ILE A 115 13.39 2.45 -20.72
CA ILE A 115 14.64 1.70 -20.92
C ILE A 115 15.78 2.32 -20.12
N ARG A 116 15.92 3.65 -20.14
CA ARG A 116 16.96 4.35 -19.36
C ARG A 116 16.78 4.17 -17.86
N LEU A 117 15.57 4.40 -17.35
CA LEU A 117 15.24 4.29 -15.92
C LEU A 117 15.47 2.88 -15.38
N SER A 118 15.04 1.86 -16.12
CA SER A 118 15.27 0.46 -15.75
C SER A 118 16.75 0.06 -15.83
N ALA A 119 17.52 0.60 -16.79
CA ALA A 119 18.97 0.41 -16.82
C ALA A 119 19.68 1.04 -15.61
N LEU A 120 19.22 2.21 -15.15
CA LEU A 120 19.71 2.82 -13.92
C LEU A 120 19.35 1.97 -12.69
N ALA A 121 18.15 1.40 -12.63
CA ALA A 121 17.76 0.48 -11.56
C ALA A 121 18.68 -0.74 -11.50
N ILE A 122 19.02 -1.35 -12.64
CA ILE A 122 19.98 -2.46 -12.73
C ILE A 122 21.37 -2.02 -12.25
N THR A 123 21.78 -0.78 -12.56
CA THR A 123 23.08 -0.26 -12.12
C THR A 123 23.15 -0.12 -10.60
N LEU A 124 22.07 0.34 -9.96
CA LEU A 124 21.99 0.44 -8.49
C LEU A 124 21.89 -0.92 -7.81
N ARG A 125 21.20 -1.88 -8.42
CA ARG A 125 21.00 -3.23 -7.87
C ARG A 125 20.98 -4.27 -8.99
N PRO A 126 22.15 -4.82 -9.37
CA PRO A 126 22.27 -5.75 -10.50
C PRO A 126 21.50 -7.07 -10.32
N ASP A 127 21.32 -7.51 -9.08
CA ASP A 127 20.53 -8.67 -8.67
C ASP A 127 19.02 -8.34 -8.51
N GLY A 128 18.64 -7.08 -8.68
CA GLY A 128 17.28 -6.61 -8.61
C GLY A 128 16.45 -7.03 -9.82
N ILE A 129 15.48 -7.93 -9.60
CA ILE A 129 14.66 -8.52 -10.66
C ILE A 129 13.82 -7.46 -11.40
N GLU A 130 13.26 -6.48 -10.68
CA GLU A 130 12.36 -5.47 -11.28
C GLU A 130 13.07 -4.64 -12.36
N GLY A 131 14.32 -4.22 -12.12
CA GLY A 131 15.10 -3.48 -13.13
C GLY A 131 15.29 -4.29 -14.42
N LEU A 132 15.62 -5.58 -14.29
CA LEU A 132 15.77 -6.49 -15.43
C LEU A 132 14.44 -6.72 -16.16
N TYR A 133 13.37 -6.99 -15.40
CA TYR A 133 12.04 -7.25 -15.94
C TYR A 133 11.51 -6.07 -16.76
N TRP A 134 11.50 -4.87 -16.17
CA TRP A 134 10.96 -3.68 -16.84
C TRP A 134 11.83 -3.23 -18.01
N ARG A 135 13.15 -3.45 -17.97
CA ARG A 135 14.03 -3.22 -19.12
C ARG A 135 13.68 -4.14 -20.28
N GLY A 136 13.53 -5.44 -20.01
CA GLY A 136 13.15 -6.43 -21.01
C GLY A 136 11.80 -6.10 -21.65
N PHE A 137 10.81 -5.76 -20.83
CA PHE A 137 9.49 -5.36 -21.30
C PHE A 137 9.56 -4.12 -22.21
N ALA A 138 10.19 -3.04 -21.75
CA ALA A 138 10.29 -1.79 -22.51
C ALA A 138 11.04 -1.99 -23.83
N ALA A 139 12.18 -2.69 -23.80
CA ALA A 139 12.97 -2.97 -24.99
C ALA A 139 12.21 -3.84 -26.01
N GLY A 140 11.51 -4.88 -25.53
CA GLY A 140 10.67 -5.73 -26.38
C GLY A 140 9.57 -4.95 -27.09
N ARG A 141 8.81 -4.12 -26.34
CA ARG A 141 7.80 -3.22 -26.92
C ARG A 141 8.41 -2.23 -27.92
N ARG A 142 9.57 -1.66 -27.60
CA ARG A 142 10.27 -0.72 -28.47
C ARG A 142 10.71 -1.34 -29.79
N ALA A 143 11.11 -2.61 -29.76
CA ALA A 143 11.47 -3.39 -30.95
C ALA A 143 10.26 -3.70 -31.83
N MET A 144 9.12 -4.09 -31.24
CA MET A 144 7.86 -4.31 -31.97
C MET A 144 7.40 -3.05 -32.74
N ASN A 145 7.60 -1.87 -32.13
CA ASN A 145 7.33 -0.59 -32.78
C ASN A 145 8.25 -0.27 -33.95
N ALA A 146 9.47 -0.83 -33.98
CA ALA A 146 10.38 -0.69 -35.11
C ALA A 146 10.02 -1.64 -36.27
N SER A 147 9.53 -2.85 -35.96
CA SER A 147 9.12 -3.82 -36.99
C SER A 147 7.87 -3.38 -37.78
N ALA A 148 6.99 -2.57 -37.19
CA ALA A 148 5.86 -1.98 -37.92
C ALA A 148 6.31 -1.14 -39.12
N SER A 149 7.49 -0.52 -39.06
CA SER A 149 8.09 0.22 -40.18
C SER A 149 8.63 -0.71 -41.28
N TYR A 150 8.98 -1.95 -40.95
CA TYR A 150 9.46 -2.96 -41.91
C TYR A 150 8.31 -3.59 -42.71
N ALA A 151 7.14 -3.77 -42.08
CA ALA A 151 5.98 -4.39 -42.72
C ALA A 151 5.25 -3.49 -43.72
N VAL A 152 5.42 -2.16 -43.65
CA VAL A 152 4.85 -1.20 -44.61
C VAL A 152 5.76 -1.02 -45.84
N ALA A 153 7.00 -1.53 -45.79
CA ALA A 153 7.99 -1.42 -46.86
C ALA A 153 8.12 -2.69 -47.73
N LEU A 154 7.25 -3.68 -47.54
CA LEU A 154 7.11 -4.90 -48.37
C LEU A 154 5.74 -4.90 -49.05
#